data_AF-A0A7Y2RFI6-F1
#
_entry.id   AF-A0A7Y2RFI6-F1
#
_cell.length_a   1.000
_cell.length_b   1.000
_cell.length_c   1.000
_cell.angle_alpha   90.00
_cell.angle_beta   90.00
_cell.angle_gamma   90.00
#
_symmetry.space_group_name_H-M   'P 1'
#
loop_
_entity.id
_entity.type
_entity.pdbx_description
1 polymer ?
#
loop_
_entity_poly.entity_id
_entity_poly.type
_entity_poly.pdbx_seq_one_letter_code
_entity_poly.pdbx_strand_id
1 'polypeptide(L)'
;MAFDLVQYFAEQINNQKPQLLEQHSREDRKEHLLEINALVLGKLITLWRSNDKKVYQEISSPEELFIQEVARHLTTSSKNQSTLAKNELEPAVTEILRLQLAELKQLNDIGNLEVQGLRELLLGQIEHLSGQAPDWVWSTNDLLELKGSKPIVQEEISLDSTMKEFNQMVSQQHTDANEDQHNTAAVVNTTVPGWSKILEPVVAVIILWVLYCAATQMFN
;
A
#
# COMPACT_ATOMS: atom_id res chain seq x y z
N MET A 1 -13.04 21.73 8.53
CA MET A 1 -12.87 20.52 7.71
C MET A 1 -11.82 20.86 6.67
N ALA A 2 -10.71 20.12 6.64
CA ALA A 2 -9.69 20.31 5.61
C ALA A 2 -10.23 19.81 4.26
N PHE A 3 -9.78 20.42 3.17
CA PHE A 3 -10.19 20.04 1.81
C PHE A 3 -9.50 18.73 1.42
N ASP A 4 -10.28 17.74 0.97
CA ASP A 4 -9.78 16.42 0.60
C ASP A 4 -9.45 16.36 -0.90
N LEU A 5 -8.18 16.54 -1.25
CA LEU A 5 -7.71 16.45 -2.63
C LEU A 5 -7.74 15.01 -3.16
N VAL A 6 -7.60 14.01 -2.28
CA VAL A 6 -7.59 12.60 -2.69
C VAL A 6 -8.92 12.26 -3.34
N GLN A 7 -10.02 12.55 -2.63
CA GLN A 7 -11.37 12.32 -3.12
C GLN A 7 -11.71 13.26 -4.27
N TYR A 8 -11.37 14.54 -4.17
CA TYR A 8 -11.62 15.51 -5.23
C TYR A 8 -10.98 15.10 -6.56
N PHE A 9 -9.71 14.72 -6.57
CA PHE A 9 -9.04 14.26 -7.80
C PHE A 9 -9.60 12.94 -8.31
N ALA A 10 -9.95 12.00 -7.43
CA ALA A 10 -10.60 10.77 -7.86
C ALA A 10 -11.91 11.05 -8.62
N GLU A 11 -12.70 12.01 -8.16
CA GLU A 11 -13.91 12.47 -8.86
C GLU A 11 -13.58 13.16 -10.19
N GLN A 12 -12.60 14.07 -10.21
CA GLN A 12 -12.20 14.75 -11.45
C GLN A 12 -11.67 13.80 -12.51
N ILE A 13 -10.87 12.80 -12.14
CA ILE A 13 -10.37 11.77 -13.05
C ILE A 13 -11.53 11.01 -13.67
N ASN A 14 -12.49 10.57 -12.86
CA ASN A 14 -13.67 9.85 -13.34
C ASN A 14 -14.55 10.70 -14.27
N ASN A 15 -14.65 12.00 -14.02
CA ASN A 15 -15.45 12.92 -14.84
C ASN A 15 -14.78 13.28 -16.16
N GLN A 16 -13.46 13.57 -16.14
CA GLN A 16 -12.73 14.07 -17.31
C GLN A 16 -12.17 12.97 -18.20
N LYS A 17 -11.85 11.80 -17.63
CA LYS A 17 -11.30 10.64 -18.36
C LYS A 17 -12.00 9.34 -17.94
N PRO A 18 -13.32 9.22 -18.18
CA PRO A 18 -14.06 7.99 -17.86
C PRO A 18 -13.52 6.74 -18.60
N GLN A 19 -12.80 6.97 -19.70
CA GLN A 19 -12.20 5.92 -20.53
C GLN A 19 -10.85 5.39 -20.07
N LEU A 20 -10.26 5.98 -19.03
CA LEU A 20 -8.96 5.54 -18.53
C LEU A 20 -9.07 4.13 -17.94
N LEU A 21 -8.20 3.21 -18.37
CA LEU A 21 -8.20 1.80 -17.93
C LEU A 21 -9.53 1.06 -18.22
N GLU A 22 -10.21 1.40 -19.32
CA GLU A 22 -11.47 0.77 -19.76
C GLU A 22 -11.39 -0.74 -19.98
N GLN A 23 -10.21 -1.29 -20.25
CA GLN A 23 -10.04 -2.74 -20.44
C GLN A 23 -10.25 -3.55 -19.15
N HIS A 24 -10.25 -2.92 -17.98
CA HIS A 24 -10.43 -3.59 -16.69
C HIS A 24 -11.89 -3.63 -16.24
N SER A 25 -12.21 -4.54 -15.31
CA SER A 25 -13.51 -4.55 -14.65
C SER A 25 -13.75 -3.23 -13.90
N ARG A 26 -15.01 -2.87 -13.65
CA ARG A 26 -15.33 -1.61 -12.96
C ARG A 26 -14.70 -1.51 -11.57
N GLU A 27 -14.59 -2.62 -10.87
CA GLU A 27 -14.02 -2.69 -9.51
C GLU A 27 -12.50 -2.55 -9.56
N ASP A 28 -11.83 -3.37 -10.38
CA ASP A 28 -10.36 -3.31 -10.55
C ASP A 28 -9.94 -1.92 -11.04
N ARG A 29 -10.65 -1.39 -12.04
CA ARG A 29 -10.40 -0.05 -12.57
C ARG A 29 -10.48 1.01 -11.47
N LYS A 30 -11.50 0.94 -10.61
CA LYS A 30 -11.64 1.89 -9.50
C LYS A 30 -10.45 1.77 -8.54
N GLU A 31 -10.06 0.56 -8.17
CA GLU A 31 -8.91 0.35 -7.28
C GLU A 31 -7.62 0.88 -7.89
N HIS A 32 -7.32 0.54 -9.15
CA HIS A 32 -6.14 1.04 -9.86
C HIS A 32 -6.12 2.56 -9.96
N LEU A 33 -7.24 3.19 -10.28
CA LEU A 33 -7.33 4.66 -10.36
C LEU A 33 -7.08 5.30 -8.99
N LEU A 34 -7.60 4.73 -7.90
CA LEU A 34 -7.35 5.22 -6.53
C LEU A 34 -5.88 5.06 -6.14
N GLU A 35 -5.27 3.91 -6.42
CA GLU A 35 -3.86 3.67 -6.16
C GLU A 35 -2.95 4.63 -6.92
N ILE A 36 -3.20 4.82 -8.22
CA ILE A 36 -2.42 5.75 -9.04
C ILE A 36 -2.65 7.19 -8.59
N ASN A 37 -3.89 7.58 -8.27
CA ASN A 37 -4.21 8.91 -7.75
C ASN A 37 -3.42 9.21 -6.46
N ALA A 38 -3.39 8.27 -5.52
CA ALA A 38 -2.61 8.37 -4.29
C ALA A 38 -1.09 8.38 -4.55
N LEU A 39 -0.62 7.56 -5.49
CA LEU A 39 0.80 7.51 -5.90
C LEU A 39 1.26 8.85 -6.46
N VAL A 40 0.50 9.44 -7.37
CA VAL A 40 0.88 10.71 -8.00
C VAL A 40 0.79 11.86 -7.00
N LEU A 41 -0.27 11.91 -6.19
CA LEU A 41 -0.41 12.97 -5.17
C LEU A 41 0.70 12.87 -4.11
N GLY A 42 1.03 11.66 -3.65
CA GLY A 42 2.15 11.44 -2.76
C GLY A 42 3.49 11.89 -3.35
N LYS A 43 3.66 11.72 -4.67
CA LYS A 43 4.85 12.21 -5.37
C LYS A 43 4.90 13.75 -5.41
N LEU A 44 3.78 14.40 -5.70
CA LEU A 44 3.70 15.87 -5.68
C LEU A 44 4.04 16.44 -4.30
N ILE A 45 3.55 15.80 -3.22
CA ILE A 45 3.86 16.21 -1.85
C ILE A 45 5.36 16.10 -1.55
N THR A 46 6.00 15.01 -1.95
CA THR A 46 7.44 14.81 -1.69
C THR A 46 8.33 15.73 -2.52
N LEU A 47 7.96 15.97 -3.78
CA LEU A 47 8.60 16.99 -4.61
C LEU A 47 8.44 18.37 -3.99
N TRP A 48 7.25 18.70 -3.47
CA TRP A 48 6.99 19.98 -2.81
C TRP A 48 7.86 20.16 -1.55
N ARG A 49 8.00 19.11 -0.72
CA ARG A 49 8.90 19.12 0.45
C ARG A 49 10.35 19.36 0.07
N SER A 50 10.75 18.93 -1.13
CA SER A 50 12.14 19.03 -1.61
C SER A 50 12.44 20.39 -2.26
N ASN A 51 11.53 20.90 -3.09
CA ASN A 51 11.68 22.18 -3.79
C ASN A 51 10.30 22.75 -4.15
N ASP A 52 9.69 23.45 -3.21
CA ASP A 52 8.38 24.08 -3.33
C ASP A 52 8.30 25.07 -4.51
N LYS A 53 9.33 25.89 -4.72
CA LYS A 53 9.37 26.86 -5.83
C LYS A 53 9.32 26.20 -7.20
N LYS A 54 10.08 25.12 -7.40
CA LYS A 54 10.06 24.38 -8.67
C LYS A 54 8.67 23.78 -8.88
N VAL A 55 8.14 23.06 -7.90
CA VAL A 55 6.82 22.41 -8.04
C VAL A 55 5.71 23.45 -8.24
N TYR A 56 5.78 24.60 -7.56
CA TYR A 56 4.85 25.70 -7.79
C TYR A 56 4.88 26.21 -9.24
N GLN A 57 6.06 26.33 -9.84
CA GLN A 57 6.20 26.71 -11.24
C GLN A 57 5.58 25.64 -12.16
N GLU A 58 5.85 24.36 -11.92
CA GLU A 58 5.28 23.24 -12.68
C GLU A 58 3.76 23.14 -12.53
N ILE A 59 3.19 23.52 -11.37
CA ILE A 59 1.73 23.62 -11.21
C ILE A 59 1.20 24.83 -11.99
N SER A 60 1.87 25.98 -11.90
CA SER A 60 1.43 27.22 -12.53
C SER A 60 1.49 27.14 -14.07
N SER A 61 2.45 26.39 -14.60
CA SER A 61 2.67 26.16 -16.02
C SER A 61 3.17 24.72 -16.24
N PRO A 62 2.26 23.72 -16.32
CA PRO A 62 2.63 22.32 -16.46
C PRO A 62 3.44 22.04 -17.73
N GLU A 63 4.71 21.64 -17.55
CA GLU A 63 5.56 21.23 -18.66
C GLU A 63 5.45 19.72 -18.92
N GLU A 64 5.36 19.35 -20.20
CA GLU A 64 5.22 17.95 -20.60
C GLU A 64 6.43 17.10 -20.18
N LEU A 65 7.64 17.67 -20.23
CA LEU A 65 8.86 16.97 -19.82
C LEU A 65 8.86 16.63 -18.33
N PHE A 66 8.39 17.55 -17.48
CA PHE A 66 8.25 17.31 -16.05
C PHE A 66 7.27 16.16 -15.78
N ILE A 67 6.11 16.16 -16.45
CA ILE A 67 5.10 15.11 -16.30
C ILE A 67 5.68 13.75 -16.69
N GLN A 68 6.38 13.66 -17.82
CA GLN A 68 6.99 12.43 -18.31
C GLN A 68 8.11 11.93 -17.38
N GLU A 69 8.97 12.83 -16.88
CA GLU A 69 10.04 12.49 -15.95
C GLU A 69 9.47 11.91 -14.65
N VAL A 70 8.46 12.57 -14.06
CA VAL A 70 7.81 12.11 -12.84
C VAL A 70 7.10 10.77 -13.06
N ALA A 71 6.34 10.64 -14.15
CA ALA A 71 5.66 9.39 -14.48
C ALA A 71 6.66 8.24 -14.62
N ARG A 72 7.74 8.44 -15.36
CA ARG A 72 8.81 7.45 -15.54
C ARG A 72 9.50 7.11 -14.23
N HIS A 73 9.79 8.09 -13.38
CA HIS A 73 10.35 7.83 -12.06
C HIS A 73 9.43 6.94 -11.21
N LEU A 74 8.13 7.20 -11.23
CA LEU A 74 7.15 6.39 -10.50
C LEU A 74 7.03 4.97 -11.06
N THR A 75 6.97 4.81 -12.38
CA THR A 75 6.78 3.49 -13.01
C THR A 75 8.04 2.62 -13.05
N THR A 76 9.23 3.22 -13.02
CA THR A 76 10.51 2.49 -13.06
C THR A 76 11.16 2.29 -11.70
N SER A 77 10.60 2.86 -10.63
CA SER A 77 11.08 2.65 -9.26
C SER A 77 11.09 1.17 -8.89
N SER A 78 12.16 0.71 -8.24
CA SER A 78 12.27 -0.67 -7.74
C SER A 78 11.29 -0.99 -6.62
N LYS A 79 10.70 0.05 -6.00
CA LYS A 79 9.68 -0.10 -4.94
C LYS A 79 8.26 -0.14 -5.49
N ASN A 80 8.07 0.10 -6.79
CA ASN A 80 6.77 0.02 -7.44
C ASN A 80 6.33 -1.45 -7.53
N GLN A 81 5.14 -1.75 -7.01
CA GLN A 81 4.54 -3.09 -7.00
C GLN A 81 3.12 -3.08 -7.61
N SER A 82 2.83 -2.13 -8.49
CA SER A 82 1.55 -2.07 -9.19
C SER A 82 1.27 -3.36 -9.95
N THR A 83 0.02 -3.80 -9.93
CA THR A 83 -0.45 -5.00 -10.65
C THR A 83 -0.70 -4.74 -12.13
N LEU A 84 -0.74 -3.48 -12.56
CA LEU A 84 -0.90 -3.09 -13.95
C LEU A 84 0.34 -3.39 -14.79
N ALA A 85 0.14 -3.71 -16.07
CA ALA A 85 1.24 -3.86 -17.00
C ALA A 85 1.91 -2.51 -17.25
N LYS A 86 3.24 -2.49 -17.45
CA LYS A 86 4.01 -1.25 -17.59
C LYS A 86 3.53 -0.35 -18.74
N ASN A 87 3.09 -0.96 -19.84
CA ASN A 87 2.54 -0.27 -21.01
C ASN A 87 1.17 0.39 -20.74
N GLU A 88 0.49 0.03 -19.65
CA GLU A 88 -0.78 0.62 -19.22
C GLU A 88 -0.55 1.61 -18.07
N LEU A 89 0.35 1.25 -17.13
CA LEU A 89 0.65 2.03 -15.95
C LEU A 89 1.27 3.39 -16.29
N GLU A 90 2.28 3.44 -17.16
CA GLU A 90 2.97 4.70 -17.47
C GLU A 90 2.06 5.73 -18.16
N PRO A 91 1.25 5.35 -19.18
CA PRO A 91 0.22 6.25 -19.71
C PRO A 91 -0.80 6.68 -18.66
N ALA A 92 -1.25 5.77 -17.78
CA ALA A 92 -2.23 6.09 -16.76
C ALA A 92 -1.68 7.07 -15.71
N VAL A 93 -0.47 6.85 -15.22
CA VAL A 93 0.24 7.76 -14.31
C VAL A 93 0.47 9.13 -14.95
N THR A 94 0.88 9.14 -16.23
CA THR A 94 1.10 10.39 -16.99
C THR A 94 -0.19 11.20 -17.08
N GLU A 95 -1.30 10.55 -17.43
CA GLU A 95 -2.59 11.22 -17.59
C GLU A 95 -3.14 11.71 -16.25
N ILE A 96 -3.07 10.89 -15.20
CA ILE A 96 -3.51 11.29 -13.86
C ILE A 96 -2.68 12.45 -13.32
N LEU A 97 -1.36 12.44 -13.52
CA LEU A 97 -0.50 13.57 -13.14
C LEU A 97 -0.86 14.85 -13.89
N ARG A 98 -1.11 14.76 -15.20
CA ARG A 98 -1.55 15.91 -15.99
C ARG A 98 -2.85 16.49 -15.45
N LEU A 99 -3.83 15.63 -15.14
CA LEU A 99 -5.11 16.05 -14.56
C LEU A 99 -4.90 16.70 -13.18
N GLN A 100 -4.16 16.06 -12.28
CA GLN A 100 -3.90 16.62 -10.94
C GLN A 100 -3.21 17.99 -11.01
N LEU A 101 -2.23 18.18 -11.90
CA LEU A 101 -1.58 19.48 -12.09
C LEU A 101 -2.54 20.55 -12.62
N ALA A 102 -3.38 20.19 -13.60
CA ALA A 102 -4.39 21.11 -14.14
C ALA A 102 -5.41 21.53 -13.06
N GLU A 103 -5.85 20.57 -12.24
CA GLU A 103 -6.75 20.84 -11.13
C GLU A 103 -6.10 21.70 -10.03
N LEU A 104 -4.85 21.40 -9.66
CA LEU A 104 -4.11 22.24 -8.70
C LEU A 104 -3.92 23.66 -9.23
N LYS A 105 -3.65 23.82 -10.53
CA LYS A 105 -3.57 25.12 -11.18
C LYS A 105 -4.89 25.87 -11.06
N GLN A 106 -6.00 25.21 -11.38
CA GLN A 106 -7.33 25.82 -11.27
C GLN A 106 -7.65 26.23 -9.84
N LEU A 107 -7.37 25.38 -8.85
CA LEU A 107 -7.55 25.71 -7.43
C LEU A 107 -6.70 26.90 -7.00
N ASN A 108 -5.44 26.96 -7.45
CA ASN A 108 -4.56 28.09 -7.19
C ASN A 108 -5.08 29.38 -7.82
N ASP A 109 -5.52 29.33 -9.07
CA ASP A 109 -5.96 30.50 -9.83
C ASP A 109 -7.30 31.05 -9.29
N ILE A 110 -8.24 30.18 -8.92
CA ILE A 110 -9.54 30.57 -8.33
C ILE A 110 -9.35 31.06 -6.89
N GLY A 111 -8.53 30.36 -6.11
CA GLY A 111 -8.34 30.65 -4.68
C GLY A 111 -7.30 31.73 -4.39
N ASN A 112 -6.55 32.20 -5.40
CA ASN A 112 -5.34 33.00 -5.25
C ASN A 112 -4.44 32.46 -4.11
N LEU A 113 -4.20 31.15 -4.12
CA LEU A 113 -3.54 30.45 -3.02
C LEU A 113 -2.07 30.83 -2.89
N GLU A 114 -1.42 31.10 -4.03
CA GLU A 114 0.01 31.32 -4.12
C GLU A 114 0.81 30.14 -3.52
N VAL A 115 2.10 30.33 -3.28
CA VAL A 115 2.98 29.26 -2.76
C VAL A 115 2.51 28.79 -1.38
N GLN A 116 2.11 29.71 -0.50
CA GLN A 116 1.74 29.35 0.87
C GLN A 116 0.43 28.58 0.95
N GLY A 117 -0.61 29.00 0.21
CA GLY A 117 -1.88 28.29 0.20
C GLY A 117 -1.76 26.90 -0.43
N LEU A 118 -0.99 26.75 -1.51
CA LEU A 118 -0.70 25.43 -2.09
C LEU A 118 0.11 24.54 -1.15
N ARG A 119 1.05 25.11 -0.37
CA ARG A 119 1.79 24.37 0.66
C ARG A 119 0.85 23.80 1.71
N GLU A 120 -0.04 24.63 2.25
CA GLU A 120 -1.01 24.18 3.27
C GLU A 120 -1.96 23.13 2.69
N LEU A 121 -2.45 23.35 1.48
CA LEU A 121 -3.33 22.42 0.78
C LEU A 121 -2.65 21.06 0.56
N LEU A 122 -1.46 21.02 -0.04
CA LEU A 122 -0.75 19.77 -0.35
C LEU A 122 -0.28 19.04 0.91
N LEU A 123 0.33 19.74 1.87
CA LEU A 123 0.83 19.10 3.08
C LEU A 123 -0.30 18.64 4.00
N GLY A 124 -1.47 19.29 3.95
CA GLY A 124 -2.68 18.85 4.64
C GLY A 124 -3.22 17.50 4.15
N GLN A 125 -2.83 17.06 2.94
CA GLN A 125 -3.33 15.79 2.39
C GLN A 125 -2.71 14.54 3.01
N ILE A 126 -1.63 14.66 3.79
CA ILE A 126 -1.00 13.50 4.44
C ILE A 126 -2.00 12.75 5.33
N GLU A 127 -2.87 13.46 6.04
CA GLU A 127 -3.93 12.85 6.85
C GLU A 127 -4.94 12.11 5.98
N HIS A 128 -5.39 12.73 4.88
CA HIS A 128 -6.35 12.16 3.95
C HIS A 128 -5.83 10.94 3.18
N LEU A 129 -4.52 10.90 2.90
CA LEU A 129 -3.84 9.78 2.24
C LEU A 129 -3.68 8.56 3.16
N SER A 130 -3.71 8.76 4.47
CA SER A 130 -3.62 7.68 5.44
C SER A 130 -4.73 6.65 5.22
N GLY A 131 -4.35 5.40 4.98
CA GLY A 131 -5.26 4.30 4.76
C GLY A 131 -5.83 4.16 3.33
N GLN A 132 -5.50 5.06 2.41
CA GLN A 132 -6.08 5.07 1.07
C GLN A 132 -5.39 4.12 0.08
N ALA A 133 -4.11 3.79 0.30
CA ALA A 133 -3.33 3.01 -0.64
C ALA A 133 -2.39 2.02 0.06
N PRO A 134 -1.95 0.95 -0.64
CA PRO A 134 -1.00 -0.01 -0.10
C PRO A 134 0.40 0.58 0.16
N ASP A 135 1.17 -0.09 1.02
CA ASP A 135 2.51 0.35 1.46
C ASP A 135 3.54 0.56 0.35
N TRP A 136 3.39 -0.10 -0.79
CA TRP A 136 4.30 0.07 -1.92
C TRP A 136 4.18 1.49 -2.52
N VAL A 137 2.98 2.09 -2.48
CA VAL A 137 2.72 3.46 -2.94
C VAL A 137 3.52 4.45 -2.09
N TRP A 138 3.43 4.29 -0.77
CA TRP A 138 4.15 5.13 0.19
C TRP A 138 5.66 4.92 0.12
N SER A 139 6.10 3.66 -0.04
CA SER A 139 7.51 3.34 -0.18
C SER A 139 8.10 3.94 -1.46
N THR A 140 7.35 3.94 -2.57
CA THR A 140 7.76 4.52 -3.87
C THR A 140 7.96 6.03 -3.80
N ASN A 141 7.19 6.71 -2.94
CA ASN A 141 7.26 8.15 -2.73
C ASN A 141 8.12 8.57 -1.53
N ASP A 142 8.74 7.63 -0.82
CA ASP A 142 9.46 7.89 0.43
C ASP A 142 8.60 8.56 1.53
N LEU A 143 7.28 8.33 1.51
CA LEU A 143 6.32 8.75 2.53
C LEU A 143 6.20 7.68 3.63
N LEU A 144 7.28 7.44 4.35
CA LEU A 144 7.37 6.34 5.32
C LEU A 144 6.38 6.47 6.48
N GLU A 145 5.94 7.69 6.80
CA GLU A 145 4.94 7.97 7.83
C GLU A 145 3.55 7.38 7.53
N LEU A 146 3.25 7.05 6.26
CA LEU A 146 1.97 6.49 5.84
C LEU A 146 1.98 4.96 5.76
N LYS A 147 3.14 4.31 5.96
CA LYS A 147 3.23 2.84 5.90
C LYS A 147 2.45 2.20 7.06
N GLY A 148 1.74 1.11 6.76
CA GLY A 148 0.88 0.41 7.71
C GLY A 148 -0.44 1.13 8.01
N SER A 149 -0.76 2.22 7.30
CA SER A 149 -2.00 2.97 7.53
C SER A 149 -3.25 2.29 6.96
N LYS A 150 -3.12 1.47 5.91
CA LYS A 150 -4.24 0.74 5.30
C LYS A 150 -4.71 -0.35 6.27
N PRO A 151 -5.97 -0.30 6.76
CA PRO A 151 -6.50 -1.34 7.64
C PRO A 151 -6.40 -2.70 6.93
N ILE A 152 -5.77 -3.66 7.59
CA ILE A 152 -5.77 -5.03 7.13
C ILE A 152 -7.19 -5.54 7.36
N VAL A 153 -7.89 -5.90 6.28
CA VAL A 153 -9.15 -6.64 6.39
C VAL A 153 -8.79 -7.98 7.01
N GLN A 154 -8.92 -8.06 8.33
CA GLN A 154 -8.86 -9.34 9.02
C GLN A 154 -10.08 -10.11 8.54
N GLU A 155 -9.86 -11.22 7.83
CA GLU A 155 -10.89 -12.23 7.69
C GLU A 155 -11.42 -12.51 9.10
N GLU A 156 -12.70 -12.24 9.32
CA GLU A 156 -13.36 -12.62 10.56
C GLU A 156 -13.25 -14.14 10.66
N ILE A 157 -12.25 -14.63 11.39
CA ILE A 157 -12.25 -15.99 11.89
C ILE A 157 -13.48 -16.04 12.79
N SER A 158 -14.60 -16.48 12.20
CA SER A 158 -15.87 -16.59 12.91
C SER A 158 -15.64 -17.46 14.14
N LEU A 159 -15.84 -16.89 15.32
CA LEU A 159 -15.73 -17.59 16.60
C LEU A 159 -16.55 -18.89 16.60
N ASP A 160 -17.65 -18.94 15.83
CA ASP A 160 -18.45 -20.16 15.65
C ASP A 160 -17.69 -21.25 14.91
N SER A 161 -16.87 -20.91 13.90
CA SER A 161 -16.00 -21.88 13.22
C SER A 161 -14.91 -22.42 14.15
N THR A 162 -14.30 -21.55 14.96
CA THR A 162 -13.29 -21.93 15.95
C THR A 162 -13.89 -22.78 17.07
N MET A 163 -15.09 -22.44 17.56
CA MET A 163 -15.79 -23.23 18.57
C MET A 163 -16.30 -24.56 18.02
N LYS A 164 -16.65 -24.62 16.73
CA LYS A 164 -17.02 -25.86 16.06
C LYS A 164 -15.82 -26.80 15.91
N GLU A 165 -14.67 -26.30 15.47
CA GLU A 165 -13.43 -27.08 15.43
C GLU A 165 -12.95 -27.49 16.82
N PHE A 166 -13.07 -26.61 17.81
CA PHE A 166 -12.75 -26.92 19.21
C PHE A 166 -13.67 -28.01 19.77
N ASN A 167 -15.00 -27.88 19.60
CA ASN A 167 -15.96 -28.90 20.01
C ASN A 167 -15.71 -30.23 19.28
N GLN A 168 -15.30 -30.18 18.02
CA GLN A 168 -14.98 -31.37 17.23
C GLN A 168 -13.69 -32.05 17.72
N MET A 169 -12.67 -31.29 18.11
CA MET A 169 -11.43 -31.82 18.69
C MET A 169 -11.63 -32.38 20.11
N VAL A 170 -12.43 -31.71 20.94
CA VAL A 170 -12.78 -32.18 22.30
C VAL A 170 -13.67 -33.42 22.25
N SER A 171 -14.61 -33.48 21.31
CA SER A 171 -15.50 -34.64 21.15
C SER A 171 -14.77 -35.87 20.60
N GLN A 172 -13.72 -35.67 19.79
CA GLN A 172 -12.81 -36.75 19.35
C GLN A 172 -12.00 -37.33 20.50
N GLN A 173 -11.62 -36.52 21.50
CA GLN A 173 -10.92 -37.00 22.70
C GLN A 173 -11.80 -37.86 23.63
N HIS A 174 -13.13 -37.79 23.48
CA HIS A 174 -14.08 -38.57 24.27
C HIS A 174 -14.63 -39.81 23.56
N THR A 175 -14.21 -40.10 22.32
CA THR A 175 -14.70 -41.25 21.55
C THR A 175 -13.72 -42.42 21.43
N ASP A 176 -12.51 -42.33 21.99
CA ASP A 176 -11.55 -43.46 22.04
C ASP A 176 -11.82 -44.45 23.19
N ALA A 177 -13.10 -44.68 23.50
CA ALA A 177 -13.54 -45.76 24.38
C ALA A 177 -14.93 -46.26 23.96
N ASN A 178 -15.11 -46.68 22.71
CA ASN A 178 -15.82 -47.93 22.38
C ASN A 178 -15.80 -48.21 20.87
N GLU A 179 -15.84 -49.51 20.60
CA GLU A 179 -15.57 -50.24 19.36
C GLU A 179 -16.37 -49.84 18.11
N ASP A 180 -15.67 -50.06 16.99
CA ASP A 180 -16.13 -50.62 15.72
C ASP A 180 -17.00 -49.83 14.72
N GLN A 181 -16.41 -49.76 13.51
CA GLN A 181 -17.05 -49.91 12.19
C GLN A 181 -17.57 -48.64 11.50
N HIS A 182 -16.79 -48.14 10.51
CA HIS A 182 -17.10 -48.21 9.07
C HIS A 182 -16.35 -47.12 8.28
N ASN A 183 -15.52 -47.58 7.34
CA ASN A 183 -15.20 -46.98 6.03
C ASN A 183 -14.66 -45.54 5.90
N THR A 184 -13.35 -45.51 5.64
CA THR A 184 -12.67 -44.78 4.54
C THR A 184 -13.20 -43.40 4.16
N ALA A 185 -12.53 -42.37 4.68
CA ALA A 185 -12.30 -41.11 3.96
C ALA A 185 -10.86 -40.66 4.23
N ALA A 186 -10.24 -40.12 3.18
CA ALA A 186 -8.79 -40.00 3.01
C ALA A 186 -8.08 -39.23 4.13
N VAL A 187 -6.95 -39.80 4.54
CA VAL A 187 -5.92 -39.18 5.37
C VAL A 187 -5.41 -37.91 4.67
N VAL A 188 -5.76 -36.73 5.18
CA VAL A 188 -4.97 -35.52 4.94
C VAL A 188 -4.03 -35.38 6.13
N ASN A 189 -2.83 -35.93 5.96
CA ASN A 189 -1.72 -35.67 6.86
C ASN A 189 -1.47 -34.17 6.89
N THR A 190 -1.83 -33.50 7.99
CA THR A 190 -1.37 -32.14 8.26
C THR A 190 0.14 -32.23 8.47
N THR A 191 0.88 -32.04 7.38
CA THR A 191 2.32 -31.87 7.40
C THR A 191 2.63 -30.62 8.21
N VAL A 192 2.99 -30.82 9.48
CA VAL A 192 3.71 -29.81 10.26
C VAL A 192 4.94 -29.43 9.43
N PRO A 193 5.08 -28.16 9.01
CA PRO A 193 6.20 -27.78 8.17
C PRO A 193 7.50 -28.01 8.95
N GLY A 194 8.37 -28.89 8.43
CA GLY A 194 9.61 -29.32 9.07
C GLY A 194 10.61 -28.20 9.39
N TRP A 195 10.38 -26.98 8.88
CA TRP A 195 11.14 -25.77 9.22
C TRP A 195 11.05 -25.39 10.70
N SER A 196 9.94 -25.69 11.38
CA SER A 196 9.78 -25.40 12.82
C SER A 196 10.79 -26.17 13.69
N LYS A 197 11.14 -27.41 13.32
CA LYS A 197 12.11 -28.24 14.06
C LYS A 197 13.57 -27.86 13.81
N ILE A 198 13.85 -27.07 12.77
CA ILE A 198 15.21 -26.67 12.39
C ILE A 198 15.56 -25.29 12.96
N LEU A 199 14.58 -24.41 13.15
CA LEU A 199 14.82 -23.04 13.63
C LEU A 199 15.13 -22.97 15.14
N GLU A 200 14.56 -23.86 15.96
CA GLU A 200 14.80 -23.89 17.41
C GLU A 200 16.29 -24.00 17.81
N PRO A 201 17.10 -24.93 17.26
CA PRO A 201 18.51 -25.03 17.64
C PRO A 201 19.36 -23.87 17.10
N VAL A 202 19.00 -23.27 15.96
CA VAL A 202 19.80 -22.18 15.35
C VAL A 202 19.70 -20.89 16.16
N VAL A 203 18.50 -20.54 16.63
CA VAL A 203 18.28 -19.36 17.46
C VAL A 203 19.04 -19.47 18.79
N ALA A 204 19.03 -20.65 19.41
CA ALA A 204 19.78 -20.91 20.64
C ALA A 204 21.30 -20.72 20.46
N VAL A 205 21.85 -21.18 19.32
CA VAL A 205 23.30 -21.00 19.01
C VAL A 205 23.65 -19.54 18.77
N ILE A 206 22.79 -18.77 18.10
CA ILE A 206 23.01 -17.32 17.87
C ILE A 206 23.03 -16.56 19.20
N ILE A 207 22.12 -16.87 20.12
CA ILE A 207 22.06 -16.24 21.45
C ILE A 207 23.33 -16.57 22.24
N LEU A 208 23.78 -17.83 22.24
CA LEU A 208 25.02 -18.23 22.91
C LEU A 208 26.26 -17.55 22.29
N TRP A 209 26.28 -17.37 20.96
CA TRP A 209 27.37 -16.69 20.26
C TRP A 209 27.46 -15.20 20.64
N VAL A 210 26.31 -14.51 20.68
CA VAL A 210 26.24 -13.10 21.09
C VAL A 210 26.69 -12.93 22.54
N LEU A 211 26.24 -13.81 23.44
CA LEU A 211 26.68 -13.80 24.84
C LEU A 211 28.17 -14.09 24.99
N TYR A 212 28.72 -14.99 24.17
CA TYR A 212 30.16 -15.27 24.15
C TYR A 212 30.97 -14.06 23.67
N CYS A 213 30.56 -13.41 22.57
CA CYS A 213 31.19 -12.18 22.10
C CYS A 213 31.17 -11.07 23.17
N ALA A 214 30.02 -10.87 23.82
CA ALA A 214 29.89 -9.89 24.89
C ALA A 214 30.79 -10.20 26.10
N ALA A 215 30.92 -11.48 26.48
CA ALA A 215 31.82 -11.89 27.55
C ALA A 215 33.29 -11.68 27.18
N THR A 216 33.70 -12.02 25.95
CA THR A 216 35.09 -11.82 25.50
C THR A 216 35.49 -10.36 25.34
N GLN A 217 34.54 -9.45 25.06
CA GLN A 217 34.79 -8.00 25.04
C GLN A 217 34.93 -7.37 26.44
N MET A 218 34.45 -8.03 27.50
CA MET A 218 34.63 -7.54 28.88
C MET A 218 35.93 -8.02 29.53
N PHE A 219 36.57 -9.08 29.01
CA PHE A 219 37.76 -9.70 29.61
C PHE A 219 39.04 -9.54 28.77
N ASN A 220 39.02 -8.67 27.75
CA ASN A 220 40.17 -8.28 26.93
C ASN A 220 40.28 -6.76 26.93
#